data_AF-A0A836RR30-F1
#
_entry.id   AF-A0A836RR30-F1
#
_cell.length_a   1.000
_cell.length_b   1.000
_cell.length_c   1.000
_cell.angle_alpha   90.00
_cell.angle_beta   90.00
_cell.angle_gamma   90.00
#
_symmetry.space_group_name_H-M   'P 1'
#
loop_
_entity.id
_entity.type
_entity.pdbx_description
1 polymer ?
#
loop_
_entity_poly.entity_id
_entity_poly.type
_entity_poly.pdbx_seq_one_letter_code
_entity_poly.pdbx_strand_id
1 'polypeptide(L)'
;MAMIKLLLAVMRDEPRFNISWFAETLSIAYTNVLVEVYDRRLDPPKKAYNAGRKQYLSEVVLEEVVKLKKLSGADAVLLVADIDAYSPGLNFVFGHAILGGGVAAVYTRRLRPEFYSMSPNPLLFRERLLKEALHELGHAFGLGH
;
A
#
# COMPACT_ATOMS: atom_id res chain seq x y z
N MET A 1 -1.06 2.68 -26.18
CA MET A 1 -1.78 2.86 -24.90
C MET A 1 -1.20 4.09 -24.21
N ALA A 2 -2.01 4.85 -23.49
CA ALA A 2 -1.51 5.95 -22.67
C ALA A 2 -0.67 5.39 -21.51
N MET A 3 0.41 6.09 -21.15
CA MET A 3 1.26 5.75 -20.02
C MET A 3 0.53 6.13 -18.72
N ILE A 4 0.43 5.20 -17.77
CA ILE A 4 -0.18 5.43 -16.45
C ILE A 4 0.90 5.93 -15.50
N LYS A 5 0.70 7.10 -14.88
CA LYS A 5 1.53 7.61 -13.80
C LYS A 5 1.09 6.99 -12.46
N LEU A 6 1.90 6.08 -11.92
CA LEU A 6 1.72 5.48 -10.60
C LEU A 6 2.61 6.20 -9.59
N LEU A 7 2.00 6.85 -8.59
CA LEU A 7 2.75 7.41 -7.47
C LEU A 7 2.86 6.38 -6.35
N LEU A 8 4.10 6.03 -5.97
CA LEU A 8 4.42 5.20 -4.82
C LEU A 8 4.64 6.08 -3.59
N ALA A 9 3.74 5.97 -2.61
CA ALA A 9 3.81 6.70 -1.36
C ALA A 9 4.13 5.77 -0.19
N VAL A 10 4.76 6.31 0.86
CA VAL A 10 5.10 5.56 2.08
C VAL A 10 4.53 6.24 3.30
N MET A 11 3.85 5.47 4.15
CA MET A 11 3.33 5.92 5.44
C MET A 11 4.03 5.19 6.58
N ARG A 12 4.63 5.98 7.47
CA ARG A 12 5.64 5.52 8.45
C ARG A 12 6.84 4.85 7.80
N ASP A 13 7.95 4.83 8.52
CA ASP A 13 9.18 4.25 8.01
C ASP A 13 9.27 2.78 8.40
N GLU A 14 9.42 1.91 7.41
CA GLU A 14 9.81 0.52 7.64
C GLU A 14 11.28 0.34 7.25
N PRO A 15 12.20 0.07 8.20
CA PRO A 15 13.63 -0.03 7.91
C PRO A 15 14.00 -1.11 6.87
N ARG A 16 13.16 -2.14 6.70
CA ARG A 16 13.39 -3.23 5.74
C ARG A 16 12.78 -2.96 4.36
N PHE A 17 12.00 -1.89 4.23
CA PHE A 17 11.37 -1.53 2.96
C PHE A 17 12.37 -0.75 2.09
N ASN A 18 12.85 -1.41 1.04
CA ASN A 18 13.66 -0.76 0.03
C ASN A 18 12.75 -0.21 -1.07
N ILE A 19 12.51 1.11 -1.02
CA ILE A 19 11.62 1.79 -1.96
C ILE A 19 12.13 1.75 -3.41
N SER A 20 13.45 1.83 -3.62
CA SER A 20 14.04 1.81 -4.96
C SER A 20 13.85 0.46 -5.63
N TRP A 21 14.15 -0.63 -4.92
CA TRP A 21 13.89 -1.99 -5.39
C TRP A 21 12.40 -2.18 -5.73
N PHE A 22 11.53 -1.67 -4.87
CA PHE A 22 10.09 -1.85 -5.05
C PHE A 22 9.55 -1.07 -6.25
N ALA A 23 9.98 0.19 -6.42
CA ALA A 23 9.60 1.01 -7.57
C ALA A 23 10.09 0.41 -8.90
N GLU A 24 11.32 -0.10 -8.94
CA GLU A 24 11.88 -0.80 -10.10
C GLU A 24 11.09 -2.07 -10.40
N THR A 25 10.79 -2.88 -9.37
CA THR A 25 10.04 -4.13 -9.53
C THR A 25 8.62 -3.87 -10.06
N LEU A 26 7.94 -2.82 -9.56
CA LEU A 26 6.62 -2.42 -10.08
C LEU A 26 6.69 -1.93 -11.53
N SER A 27 7.75 -1.21 -11.89
CA SER A 27 7.98 -0.76 -13.28
C SER A 27 8.19 -1.94 -14.25
N ILE A 28 8.77 -3.05 -13.77
CA ILE A 28 8.93 -4.29 -14.56
C ILE A 28 7.60 -5.06 -14.66
N ALA A 29 6.80 -5.06 -13.58
CA ALA A 29 5.53 -5.80 -13.54
C ALA A 29 4.45 -5.23 -14.48
N TYR A 30 4.54 -3.95 -14.85
CA TYR A 30 3.57 -3.29 -15.70
C TYR A 30 4.24 -2.64 -16.92
N THR A 31 3.83 -3.02 -18.13
CA THR A 31 4.45 -2.56 -19.39
C THR A 31 4.16 -1.10 -19.77
N ASN A 32 3.16 -0.45 -19.16
CA ASN A 32 2.74 0.92 -19.48
C ASN A 32 2.57 1.79 -18.22
N VAL A 33 3.33 1.51 -17.15
CA VAL A 33 3.28 2.29 -15.91
C VAL A 33 4.61 2.99 -15.67
N LEU A 34 4.55 4.31 -15.48
CA LEU A 34 5.66 5.10 -14.95
C LEU A 34 5.50 5.19 -13.43
N VAL A 35 6.46 4.61 -12.70
CA VAL A 35 6.46 4.66 -11.24
C VAL A 35 7.26 5.89 -10.78
N GLU A 36 6.59 6.79 -10.06
CA GLU A 36 7.23 7.92 -9.38
C GLU A 36 7.17 7.71 -7.86
N VAL A 37 8.27 8.02 -7.18
CA VAL A 37 8.33 7.95 -5.72
C VAL A 37 7.90 9.29 -5.13
N TYR A 38 6.92 9.26 -4.22
CA TYR A 38 6.61 10.43 -3.40
C TYR A 38 7.75 10.67 -2.40
N ASP A 39 8.31 11.87 -2.43
CA ASP A 39 9.51 12.27 -1.68
C ASP A 39 9.26 12.37 -0.18
N ARG A 40 8.01 12.58 0.24
CA ARG A 40 7.63 12.74 1.65
C ARG A 40 7.07 11.45 2.24
N ARG A 41 7.34 11.25 3.52
CA ARG A 41 6.66 10.25 4.33
C ARG A 41 5.33 10.82 4.83
N LEU A 42 4.30 9.99 4.78
CA LEU A 42 2.99 10.31 5.35
C LEU A 42 2.91 9.80 6.79
N ASP A 43 2.24 10.57 7.64
CA ASP A 43 1.78 10.09 8.93
C ASP A 43 0.39 9.47 8.81
N PRO A 44 0.09 8.41 9.58
CA PRO A 44 -1.25 7.86 9.57
C PRO A 44 -2.23 8.84 10.21
N PRO A 45 -3.44 8.98 9.66
CA PRO A 45 -4.45 9.88 10.22
C PRO A 45 -4.83 9.41 11.62
N LYS A 46 -4.67 10.29 12.63
CA LYS A 46 -4.99 9.98 14.04
C LYS A 46 -6.42 9.46 14.21
N LYS A 47 -7.36 10.02 13.43
CA LYS A 47 -8.78 9.61 13.41
C LYS A 47 -9.02 8.17 12.94
N ALA A 48 -8.09 7.56 12.22
CA ALA A 48 -8.21 6.17 11.79
C ALA A 48 -7.84 5.18 12.91
N TYR A 49 -7.11 5.62 13.94
CA TYR A 49 -6.59 4.70 14.96
C TYR A 49 -7.69 4.26 15.93
N ASN A 50 -7.87 2.95 16.06
CA ASN A 50 -8.72 2.33 17.06
C ASN A 50 -7.85 1.75 18.18
N ALA A 51 -7.93 2.34 19.38
CA ALA A 51 -7.11 1.94 20.53
C ALA A 51 -7.41 0.51 21.04
N GLY A 52 -8.68 0.07 20.97
CA GLY A 52 -9.08 -1.27 21.39
C GLY A 52 -8.50 -2.36 20.48
N ARG A 53 -8.39 -2.07 19.17
CA ARG A 53 -7.78 -2.97 18.18
C ARG A 53 -6.28 -2.81 18.05
N LYS A 54 -5.75 -1.63 18.41
CA LYS A 54 -4.39 -1.17 18.04
C LYS A 54 -4.15 -1.20 16.52
N GLN A 55 -5.21 -0.94 15.74
CA GLN A 55 -5.23 -0.98 14.27
C GLN A 55 -5.79 0.33 13.71
N TYR A 56 -5.54 0.57 12.42
CA TYR A 56 -6.07 1.70 11.67
C TYR A 56 -7.25 1.28 10.79
N LEU A 57 -8.32 2.09 10.77
CA LEU A 57 -9.44 1.92 9.86
C LEU A 57 -8.98 2.25 8.43
N SER A 58 -9.00 1.24 7.57
CA SER A 58 -8.39 1.29 6.24
C SER A 58 -9.06 2.32 5.32
N GLU A 59 -10.39 2.46 5.40
CA GLU A 59 -11.17 3.45 4.65
C GLU A 59 -10.68 4.88 4.91
N VAL A 60 -10.39 5.20 6.17
CA VAL A 60 -9.90 6.53 6.58
C VAL A 60 -8.45 6.74 6.15
N VAL A 61 -7.66 5.67 6.03
CA VAL A 61 -6.32 5.76 5.43
C VAL A 61 -6.42 6.04 3.93
N LEU A 62 -7.32 5.34 3.21
CA LEU A 62 -7.53 5.54 1.78
C LEU A 62 -8.05 6.95 1.44
N GLU A 63 -8.82 7.59 2.32
CA GLU A 63 -9.19 9.01 2.16
C GLU A 63 -7.96 9.92 2.00
N GLU A 64 -6.88 9.68 2.75
CA GLU A 64 -5.63 10.45 2.61
C GLU A 64 -4.92 10.14 1.29
N VAL A 65 -4.99 8.88 0.82
CA VAL A 65 -4.43 8.48 -0.48
C VAL A 65 -5.21 9.10 -1.64
N VAL A 66 -6.55 9.19 -1.54
CA VAL A 66 -7.40 9.89 -2.52
C VAL A 66 -7.01 11.37 -2.61
N LYS A 67 -6.77 12.03 -1.47
CA LYS A 67 -6.30 13.43 -1.46
C LYS A 67 -4.94 13.55 -2.12
N LEU A 68 -4.00 12.66 -1.80
CA LEU A 68 -2.67 12.64 -2.40
C LEU A 68 -2.74 12.49 -3.92
N LYS A 69 -3.57 11.55 -4.42
CA LYS A 69 -3.80 11.35 -5.86
C LYS A 69 -4.25 12.64 -6.54
N LYS A 70 -5.26 13.32 -5.96
CA LYS A 70 -5.79 14.58 -6.50
C LYS A 70 -4.74 15.68 -6.54
N LEU A 71 -3.91 15.79 -5.50
CA LEU A 71 -2.87 16.82 -5.40
C LEU A 71 -1.68 16.55 -6.34
N SER A 72 -1.33 15.29 -6.56
CA SER A 72 -0.19 14.91 -7.41
C SER A 72 -0.51 14.87 -8.89
N GLY A 73 -1.79 14.76 -9.25
CA GLY A 73 -2.22 14.54 -10.64
C GLY A 73 -1.84 13.15 -11.18
N ALA A 74 -1.52 12.20 -10.30
CA ALA A 74 -1.21 10.83 -10.70
C ALA A 74 -2.48 10.06 -11.12
N ASP A 75 -2.34 9.17 -12.09
CA ASP A 75 -3.42 8.28 -12.54
C ASP A 75 -3.76 7.21 -11.49
N ALA A 76 -2.74 6.78 -10.74
CA ALA A 76 -2.88 5.87 -9.63
C ALA A 76 -1.92 6.19 -8.47
N VAL A 77 -2.30 5.78 -7.25
CA VAL A 77 -1.44 5.85 -6.07
C VAL A 77 -1.44 4.51 -5.36
N LEU A 78 -0.24 4.00 -5.07
CA LEU A 78 -0.02 2.88 -4.17
C LEU A 78 0.63 3.40 -2.89
N LEU A 79 -0.06 3.22 -1.77
CA LEU A 79 0.49 3.47 -0.44
C LEU A 79 1.09 2.20 0.15
N VAL A 80 2.37 2.21 0.52
CA VAL A 80 2.96 1.20 1.40
C VAL A 80 2.98 1.76 2.82
N ALA A 81 2.27 1.12 3.74
CA ALA A 81 2.09 1.64 5.09
C ALA A 81 2.61 0.67 6.16
N ASP A 82 3.50 1.14 7.05
CA ASP A 82 3.93 0.38 8.24
C ASP A 82 2.95 0.54 9.41
N ILE A 83 1.76 0.00 9.21
CA ILE A 83 0.69 -0.07 10.20
C ILE A 83 -0.05 -1.40 10.07
N ASP A 84 -0.80 -1.76 11.11
CA ASP A 84 -1.81 -2.82 11.05
C ASP A 84 -3.17 -2.16 10.79
N ALA A 85 -3.95 -2.69 9.85
CA ALA A 85 -5.21 -2.09 9.43
C ALA A 85 -6.36 -3.10 9.39
N TYR A 86 -7.58 -2.58 9.43
CA TYR A 86 -8.82 -3.35 9.34
C TYR A 86 -9.86 -2.59 8.52
N SER A 87 -10.85 -3.32 8.01
CA SER A 87 -12.09 -2.79 7.43
C SER A 87 -13.27 -3.31 8.28
N PRO A 88 -14.42 -2.60 8.36
CA PRO A 88 -15.57 -3.03 9.14
C PRO A 88 -15.99 -4.47 8.79
N GLY A 89 -16.20 -5.29 9.82
CA GLY A 89 -16.56 -6.71 9.64
C GLY A 89 -15.37 -7.66 9.48
N LEU A 90 -14.14 -7.15 9.32
CA LEU A 90 -12.92 -7.96 9.21
C LEU A 90 -12.03 -7.81 10.45
N ASN A 91 -11.27 -8.86 10.75
CA ASN A 91 -10.27 -8.82 11.82
C ASN A 91 -9.08 -7.92 11.45
N PHE A 92 -8.67 -7.98 10.18
CA PHE A 92 -7.61 -7.17 9.60
C PHE A 92 -7.71 -7.26 8.07
N VAL A 93 -6.92 -6.44 7.39
CA VAL A 93 -6.71 -6.51 5.94
C VAL A 93 -5.22 -6.39 5.62
N PHE A 94 -4.74 -7.09 4.60
CA PHE A 94 -3.37 -6.96 4.11
C PHE A 94 -3.21 -5.75 3.20
N GLY A 95 -4.25 -5.40 2.47
CA GLY A 95 -4.36 -4.20 1.69
C GLY A 95 -5.81 -3.78 1.54
N HIS A 96 -6.02 -2.66 0.85
CA HIS A 96 -7.34 -2.20 0.47
C HIS A 96 -7.20 -1.25 -0.73
N ALA A 97 -8.06 -1.41 -1.71
CA ALA A 97 -8.15 -0.56 -2.87
C ALA A 97 -9.57 -0.09 -3.15
N ILE A 98 -9.67 1.07 -3.81
CA ILE A 98 -10.91 1.53 -4.42
C ILE A 98 -11.00 0.90 -5.81
N LEU A 99 -11.97 0.00 -6.01
CA LEU A 99 -12.16 -0.71 -7.28
C LEU A 99 -12.28 0.27 -8.46
N GLY A 100 -11.34 0.23 -9.39
CA GLY A 100 -11.27 1.12 -10.55
C GLY A 100 -10.96 2.59 -10.22
N GLY A 101 -10.64 2.92 -8.95
CA GLY A 101 -10.40 4.28 -8.49
C GLY A 101 -8.96 4.77 -8.63
N GLY A 102 -8.01 3.89 -8.98
CA GLY A 102 -6.58 4.21 -9.00
C GLY A 102 -6.01 4.51 -7.61
N VAL A 103 -6.56 3.91 -6.55
CA VAL A 103 -6.12 4.14 -5.18
C VAL A 103 -6.00 2.78 -4.48
N ALA A 104 -4.81 2.46 -4.00
CA ALA A 104 -4.48 1.22 -3.30
C ALA A 104 -3.58 1.50 -2.09
N ALA A 105 -3.71 0.65 -1.07
CA ALA A 105 -2.79 0.61 0.06
C ALA A 105 -2.44 -0.84 0.43
N VAL A 106 -1.19 -1.06 0.85
CA VAL A 106 -0.72 -2.32 1.44
C VAL A 106 -0.16 -2.05 2.83
N TYR A 107 -0.60 -2.87 3.79
CA TYR A 107 -0.29 -2.75 5.21
C TYR A 107 0.73 -3.81 5.62
N THR A 108 1.95 -3.36 5.90
CA THR A 108 3.11 -4.27 6.00
C THR A 108 3.19 -5.04 7.30
N ARG A 109 2.45 -4.65 8.35
CA ARG A 109 2.64 -5.19 9.71
C ARG A 109 2.44 -6.70 9.77
N ARG A 110 1.46 -7.24 9.04
CA ARG A 110 1.13 -8.67 9.01
C ARG A 110 1.78 -9.46 7.87
N LEU A 111 2.55 -8.80 7.01
CA LEU A 111 3.35 -9.48 5.98
C LEU A 111 4.65 -10.04 6.57
N ARG A 112 5.08 -9.47 7.70
CA ARG A 112 6.28 -9.82 8.45
C ARG A 112 6.12 -11.17 9.14
N PRO A 113 7.05 -12.11 8.93
CA PRO A 113 7.07 -13.36 9.69
C PRO A 113 7.08 -13.14 11.22
N GLU A 114 7.72 -12.06 11.69
CA GLU A 114 7.83 -11.76 13.12
C GLU A 114 6.49 -11.42 13.77
N PHE A 115 5.49 -10.98 12.99
CA PHE A 115 4.13 -10.82 13.50
C PHE A 115 3.56 -12.15 14.03
N TYR A 116 4.02 -13.26 13.46
CA TYR A 116 3.62 -14.63 13.80
C TYR A 116 4.71 -15.37 14.60
N SER A 117 5.58 -14.63 15.31
CA SER A 117 6.66 -15.20 16.13
C SER A 117 7.67 -16.06 15.37
N MET A 118 7.78 -15.88 14.05
CA MET A 118 8.80 -16.52 13.22
C MET A 118 10.05 -15.64 13.13
N SER A 119 11.19 -16.24 12.78
CA SER A 119 12.43 -15.50 12.51
C SER A 119 12.27 -14.52 11.34
N PRO A 120 12.95 -13.36 11.37
CA PRO A 120 12.99 -12.42 10.25
C PRO A 120 13.38 -13.11 8.94
N ASN A 121 12.56 -12.93 7.90
CA ASN A 121 12.88 -13.40 6.55
C ASN A 121 12.58 -12.27 5.55
N PRO A 122 13.60 -11.47 5.18
CA PRO A 122 13.43 -10.34 4.25
C PRO A 122 12.96 -10.75 2.86
N LEU A 123 13.35 -11.93 2.37
CA LEU A 123 12.93 -12.43 1.05
C LEU A 123 11.43 -12.75 1.06
N LEU A 124 10.95 -13.46 2.08
CA LEU A 124 9.53 -13.77 2.24
C LEU A 124 8.69 -12.50 2.45
N PHE A 125 9.20 -11.52 3.21
CA PHE A 125 8.53 -10.22 3.35
C PHE A 125 8.38 -9.50 2.00
N ARG A 126 9.45 -9.44 1.19
CA ARG A 126 9.44 -8.84 -0.14
C ARG A 126 8.47 -9.54 -1.08
N GLU A 127 8.46 -10.87 -1.08
CA GLU A 127 7.53 -11.67 -1.89
C GLU A 127 6.08 -11.37 -1.53
N ARG A 128 5.74 -11.35 -0.23
CA ARG A 128 4.39 -11.02 0.24
C ARG A 128 4.00 -9.59 -0.10
N LEU A 129 4.90 -8.63 0.12
CA LEU A 129 4.66 -7.22 -0.21
C LEU A 129 4.35 -7.04 -1.70
N LEU A 130 5.13 -7.68 -2.58
CA LEU A 130 4.90 -7.60 -4.01
C LEU A 130 3.56 -8.23 -4.39
N LYS A 131 3.24 -9.42 -3.87
CA LYS A 131 1.97 -10.11 -4.15
C LYS A 131 0.77 -9.26 -3.77
N GLU A 132 0.75 -8.73 -2.54
CA GLU A 132 -0.35 -7.89 -2.07
C GLU A 132 -0.42 -6.58 -2.86
N ALA A 133 0.71 -5.95 -3.18
CA ALA A 133 0.69 -4.72 -3.98
C ALA A 133 0.15 -4.91 -5.39
N LEU A 134 0.51 -6.00 -6.06
CA LEU A 134 -0.03 -6.32 -7.38
C LEU A 134 -1.53 -6.65 -7.31
N HIS A 135 -1.97 -7.32 -6.25
CA HIS A 135 -3.39 -7.60 -5.99
C HIS A 135 -4.20 -6.31 -5.83
N GLU A 136 -3.77 -5.43 -4.91
CA GLU A 136 -4.46 -4.17 -4.65
C GLU A 136 -4.40 -3.20 -5.83
N LEU A 137 -3.29 -3.18 -6.59
CA LEU A 137 -3.23 -2.43 -7.84
C LEU A 137 -4.18 -3.01 -8.89
N GLY A 138 -4.32 -4.33 -8.97
CA GLY A 138 -5.33 -5.00 -9.81
C GLY A 138 -6.73 -4.46 -9.52
N HIS A 139 -7.12 -4.41 -8.24
CA HIS A 139 -8.37 -3.78 -7.82
C HIS A 139 -8.42 -2.28 -8.16
N ALA A 140 -7.36 -1.52 -7.88
CA ALA A 140 -7.31 -0.10 -8.23
C ALA A 140 -7.49 0.16 -9.73
N PHE A 141 -7.10 -0.80 -10.58
CA PHE A 141 -7.30 -0.79 -12.04
C PHE A 141 -8.60 -1.46 -12.50
N GLY A 142 -9.45 -1.91 -11.59
CA GLY A 142 -10.81 -2.39 -11.87
C GLY A 142 -10.97 -3.90 -11.99
N LEU A 143 -9.94 -4.69 -11.70
CA LEU A 143 -10.04 -6.15 -11.66
C LEU A 143 -10.73 -6.60 -10.37
N GLY A 144 -11.64 -7.57 -10.46
CA GLY A 144 -12.21 -8.25 -9.29
C GLY A 144 -11.27 -9.32 -8.71
N HIS A 145 -11.76 -10.04 -7.70
CA HIS A 145 -11.10 -11.27 -7.20
C HIS A 145 -11.16 -12.40 -8.23
#